data_AF-A0A1G0SMD2-F1
#
_entry.id   AF-A0A1G0SMD2-F1
#
_cell.length_a   1.000
_cell.length_b   1.000
_cell.length_c   1.000
_cell.angle_alpha   90.00
_cell.angle_beta   90.00
_cell.angle_gamma   90.00
#
_symmetry.space_group_name_H-M   'P 1'
#
loop_
_entity.id
_entity.type
_entity.pdbx_description
1 polymer ?
#
loop_
_entity_poly.entity_id
_entity_poly.type
_entity_poly.pdbx_seq_one_letter_code
_entity_poly.pdbx_strand_id
1 'polypeptide(L)'
;MVVRSDIQQQAGEIARAKAAAKECLIAADKFLKDRQFDKARVQVDKARAIDPANPYISAFEERIKIFEQQLKSQQTPAAAPAPPTPQNSPPTSSQPKSVEVPRSPAPVPASPPAASPASSKPAVTPISTVPPRTSGPSPSVEIPAPRKIETPVQTAEPVHPPAVNRAVTPASQSHAPAGASPQPAAGGEDLKYKMDEMSRQIAELSQALVSERRTRDEILKKQLENTVAQFRETLRKSWSLGAPKEAVQEELHQLARSLNLDNDVITSVTREVKLEMYGRAVKEMLAKRKLIRSSSSTMEWLRKVYQVSLSEYLEYESRFLLDLVTDQFRGTLLLVAGSDPVRRDMATRLKSSGFAVVAASTPEEALEKIERVSPTIIVTETQFPGRAVSGVMFLQLLRANSKFSFVPVLLVCDAQEAVTLTSSELREIEGVVKTPVDFDELNAVINEKLSKLRNYISNM
;
A
#
# COMPACT_ATOMS: atom_id res chain seq x y z
N MET A 1 12.74 43.85 -4.09
CA MET A 1 13.71 42.74 -4.28
C MET A 1 14.04 42.03 -2.96
N VAL A 2 14.25 42.78 -1.86
CA VAL A 2 14.61 42.27 -0.51
C VAL A 2 13.70 41.16 0.04
N VAL A 3 12.38 41.30 -0.04
CA VAL A 3 11.43 40.29 0.54
C VAL A 3 11.60 38.87 -0.03
N ARG A 4 12.12 38.71 -1.27
CA ARG A 4 12.38 37.38 -1.84
C ARG A 4 13.66 36.74 -1.28
N SER A 5 14.68 37.52 -0.94
CA SER A 5 15.90 36.99 -0.32
C SER A 5 15.66 36.52 1.12
N ASP A 6 14.85 37.25 1.88
CA ASP A 6 14.54 36.90 3.28
C ASP A 6 13.77 35.57 3.35
N ILE A 7 12.76 35.39 2.49
CA ILE A 7 11.99 34.13 2.38
C ILE A 7 12.89 32.96 1.95
N GLN A 8 13.86 33.18 1.05
CA GLN A 8 14.80 32.13 0.64
C GLN A 8 15.81 31.78 1.74
N GLN A 9 16.29 32.75 2.52
CA GLN A 9 17.13 32.48 3.69
C GLN A 9 16.37 31.71 4.77
N GLN A 10 15.16 32.17 5.13
CA GLN A 10 14.34 31.53 6.15
C GLN A 10 13.93 30.09 5.75
N ALA A 11 13.64 29.85 4.47
CA ALA A 11 13.41 28.49 3.95
C ALA A 11 14.67 27.60 4.03
N GLY A 12 15.86 28.17 3.78
CA GLY A 12 17.15 27.49 3.91
C GLY A 12 17.49 27.10 5.35
N GLU A 13 17.19 27.96 6.32
CA GLU A 13 17.37 27.67 7.74
C GLU A 13 16.43 26.58 8.23
N ILE A 14 15.15 26.64 7.85
CA ILE A 14 14.16 25.59 8.16
C ILE A 14 14.59 24.24 7.55
N ALA A 15 15.14 24.23 6.33
CA ALA A 15 15.66 23.01 5.71
C ALA A 15 16.87 22.42 6.47
N ARG A 16 17.79 23.27 6.95
CA ARG A 16 18.94 22.84 7.78
C ARG A 16 18.51 22.32 9.15
N ALA A 17 17.57 22.99 9.82
CA ALA A 17 17.01 22.54 11.09
C ALA A 17 16.35 21.15 10.94
N LYS A 18 15.55 20.94 9.88
CA LYS A 18 14.94 19.64 9.58
C LYS A 18 15.96 18.53 9.29
N ALA A 19 17.08 18.86 8.63
CA ALA A 19 18.18 17.91 8.42
C ALA A 19 18.85 17.50 9.74
N ALA A 20 19.19 18.47 10.60
CA ALA A 20 19.81 18.21 11.90
C ALA A 20 18.88 17.43 12.86
N ALA A 21 17.58 17.75 12.88
CA ALA A 21 16.58 16.99 13.63
C ALA A 21 16.47 15.53 13.13
N LYS A 22 16.53 15.31 11.81
CA LYS A 22 16.55 13.96 11.21
C LYS A 22 17.78 13.15 11.63
N GLU A 23 18.97 13.77 11.68
CA GLU A 23 20.19 13.09 12.16
C GLU A 23 20.09 12.67 13.64
N CYS A 24 19.52 13.52 14.49
CA CYS A 24 19.25 13.18 15.89
C CYS A 24 18.29 11.99 16.02
N LEU A 25 17.23 11.93 15.20
CA LEU A 25 16.29 10.79 15.21
C LEU A 25 16.92 9.48 14.67
N ILE A 26 17.82 9.56 13.68
CA ILE A 26 18.60 8.40 13.21
C ILE A 26 19.52 7.88 14.32
N ALA A 27 20.17 8.78 15.07
CA ALA A 27 20.97 8.42 16.24
C ALA A 27 20.11 7.78 17.35
N ALA A 28 18.89 8.29 17.58
CA ALA A 28 17.95 7.71 18.55
C ALA A 28 17.53 6.28 18.20
N ASP A 29 17.22 5.98 16.93
CA ASP A 29 16.91 4.62 16.48
C ASP A 29 18.09 3.65 16.63
N LYS A 30 19.33 4.13 16.44
CA LYS A 30 20.54 3.35 16.74
C LYS A 30 20.65 3.02 18.24
N PHE A 31 20.51 4.01 19.12
CA PHE A 31 20.56 3.76 20.57
C PHE A 31 19.41 2.87 21.07
N LEU A 32 18.24 2.91 20.43
CA LEU A 32 17.14 1.97 20.69
C LEU A 32 17.50 0.53 20.34
N LYS A 33 18.13 0.29 19.19
CA LYS A 33 18.65 -1.04 18.79
C LYS A 33 19.72 -1.55 19.75
N ASP A 34 20.59 -0.67 20.21
CA ASP A 34 21.66 -0.97 21.18
C ASP A 34 21.14 -1.09 22.64
N ARG A 35 19.82 -0.99 22.87
CA ARG A 35 19.14 -1.00 24.20
C ARG A 35 19.61 0.10 25.17
N GLN A 36 20.08 1.24 24.66
CA GLN A 36 20.56 2.38 25.45
C GLN A 36 19.49 3.49 25.53
N PHE A 37 18.41 3.21 26.27
CA PHE A 37 17.19 4.04 26.32
C PHE A 37 17.42 5.48 26.80
N ASP A 38 18.29 5.69 27.79
CA ASP A 38 18.62 7.03 28.30
C ASP A 38 19.29 7.89 27.22
N LYS A 39 20.19 7.29 26.43
CA LYS A 39 20.83 7.98 25.30
C LYS A 39 19.85 8.22 24.16
N ALA A 40 18.92 7.28 23.91
CA ALA A 40 17.86 7.48 22.93
C ALA A 40 16.96 8.66 23.31
N ARG A 41 16.54 8.78 24.58
CA ARG A 41 15.78 9.94 25.09
C ARG A 41 16.52 11.26 24.83
N VAL A 42 17.79 11.36 25.23
CA VAL A 42 18.61 12.56 25.02
C VAL A 42 18.69 12.97 23.54
N GLN A 43 18.68 12.03 22.59
CA GLN A 43 18.66 12.36 21.16
C GLN A 43 17.27 12.78 20.67
N VAL A 44 16.18 12.22 21.22
CA VAL A 44 14.81 12.65 20.93
C VAL A 44 14.54 14.04 21.51
N ASP A 45 15.02 14.34 22.73
CA ASP A 45 14.95 15.66 23.35
C ASP A 45 15.73 16.71 22.53
N LYS A 46 16.89 16.34 21.97
CA LYS A 46 17.64 17.19 21.03
C LYS A 46 16.89 17.43 19.72
N ALA A 47 16.26 16.40 19.15
CA ALA A 47 15.41 16.56 17.97
C ALA A 47 14.22 17.50 18.26
N ARG A 48 13.61 17.40 19.45
CA ARG A 48 12.52 18.28 19.92
C ARG A 48 12.95 19.72 20.14
N ALA A 49 14.20 19.96 20.52
CA ALA A 49 14.76 21.31 20.64
C ALA A 49 15.04 21.97 19.27
N ILE A 50 15.24 21.18 18.21
CA ILE A 50 15.54 21.67 16.85
C ILE A 50 14.26 21.83 16.00
N ASP A 51 13.34 20.87 16.06
CA ASP A 51 12.07 20.91 15.33
C ASP A 51 10.90 20.40 16.21
N PRO A 52 10.29 21.27 17.03
CA PRO A 52 9.16 20.91 17.90
C PRO A 52 7.91 20.43 17.15
N ALA A 53 7.79 20.71 15.85
CA ALA A 53 6.63 20.36 15.03
C ALA A 53 6.76 18.96 14.38
N ASN A 54 7.85 18.24 14.66
CA ASN A 54 8.14 16.98 14.00
C ASN A 54 7.32 15.80 14.59
N PRO A 55 6.43 15.15 13.81
CA PRO A 55 5.53 14.10 14.30
C PRO A 55 6.26 12.81 14.70
N TYR A 56 7.53 12.63 14.32
CA TYR A 56 8.29 11.44 14.71
C TYR A 56 8.72 11.46 16.19
N ILE A 57 8.77 12.63 16.84
CA ILE A 57 9.23 12.77 18.24
C ILE A 57 8.34 11.95 19.19
N SER A 58 7.02 12.15 19.12
CA SER A 58 6.05 11.42 19.97
C SER A 58 6.08 9.91 19.71
N ALA A 59 6.22 9.49 18.45
CA ALA A 59 6.35 8.09 18.08
C ALA A 59 7.62 7.44 18.67
N PHE A 60 8.74 8.16 18.72
CA PHE A 60 9.96 7.67 19.37
C PHE A 60 9.84 7.64 20.91
N GLU A 61 9.19 8.62 21.53
CA GLU A 61 8.93 8.62 22.98
C GLU A 61 8.03 7.45 23.41
N GLU A 62 6.99 7.14 22.64
CA GLU A 62 6.11 5.99 22.87
C GLU A 62 6.86 4.67 22.68
N ARG A 63 7.67 4.55 21.61
CA ARG A 63 8.50 3.38 21.34
C ARG A 63 9.50 3.12 22.47
N ILE A 64 10.15 4.15 23.01
CA ILE A 64 11.05 4.02 24.18
C ILE A 64 10.29 3.45 25.40
N LYS A 65 9.08 3.98 25.69
CA LYS A 65 8.26 3.50 26.83
C LYS A 65 7.87 2.02 26.67
N ILE A 66 7.48 1.58 25.47
CA ILE A 66 7.12 0.19 25.20
C ILE A 66 8.32 -0.75 25.42
N PHE A 67 9.50 -0.42 24.91
CA PHE A 67 10.70 -1.23 25.12
C PHE A 67 11.14 -1.29 26.59
N GLU A 68 11.01 -0.20 27.35
CA GLU A 68 11.26 -0.21 28.79
C GLU A 68 10.27 -1.10 29.57
N GLN A 69 9.00 -1.08 29.20
CA GLN A 69 7.99 -1.96 29.80
C GLN A 69 8.28 -3.44 29.51
N GLN A 70 8.69 -3.77 28.27
CA GLN A 70 9.08 -5.13 27.89
C GLN A 70 10.34 -5.62 28.62
N LEU A 71 11.27 -4.73 28.95
CA LEU A 71 12.44 -5.06 29.78
C LEU A 71 12.06 -5.26 31.25
N LYS A 72 11.18 -4.42 31.80
CA LYS A 72 10.67 -4.58 33.16
C LYS A 72 9.90 -5.90 33.32
N SER A 73 9.06 -6.28 32.35
CA SER A 73 8.34 -7.56 32.39
C SER A 73 9.23 -8.79 32.22
N GLN A 74 10.44 -8.65 31.65
CA GLN A 74 11.44 -9.71 31.55
C GLN A 74 12.35 -9.82 32.79
N GLN A 75 12.33 -8.83 33.69
CA GLN A 75 13.18 -8.80 34.89
C GLN A 75 12.47 -9.19 36.19
N THR A 76 11.14 -9.34 36.20
CA THR A 76 10.40 -9.85 37.38
C THR A 76 10.52 -11.38 37.46
N PRO A 77 11.15 -11.96 38.49
CA PRO A 77 11.14 -13.41 38.68
C PRO A 77 9.74 -13.86 39.12
N ALA A 78 9.27 -15.00 38.60
CA ALA A 78 8.02 -15.60 39.05
C ALA A 78 8.16 -16.10 40.50
N ALA A 79 7.59 -15.35 41.46
CA ALA A 79 7.44 -15.82 42.83
C ALA A 79 6.35 -16.90 42.88
N ALA A 80 6.75 -18.14 43.16
CA ALA A 80 5.82 -19.25 43.32
C ALA A 80 4.96 -19.07 44.59
N PRO A 81 3.67 -19.48 44.58
CA PRO A 81 2.84 -19.44 45.77
C PRO A 81 3.24 -20.54 46.75
N ALA A 82 3.69 -20.15 47.95
CA ALA A 82 3.94 -21.06 49.06
C ALA A 82 2.62 -21.47 49.77
N PRO A 83 2.55 -22.66 50.40
CA PRO A 83 1.29 -23.22 50.90
C PRO A 83 0.79 -22.58 52.20
N PRO A 84 -0.54 -22.59 52.46
CA PRO A 84 -1.10 -22.11 53.72
C PRO A 84 -0.96 -23.13 54.85
N THR A 85 -0.66 -22.67 56.06
CA THR A 85 -0.71 -23.44 57.33
C THR A 85 -0.89 -22.43 58.50
N PRO A 86 -1.30 -22.85 59.72
CA PRO A 86 -2.63 -22.50 60.21
C PRO A 86 -2.63 -21.58 61.44
N GLN A 87 -3.77 -20.92 61.72
CA GLN A 87 -4.00 -20.21 62.99
C GLN A 87 -5.21 -20.73 63.77
N ASN A 88 -4.91 -21.26 64.95
CA ASN A 88 -5.77 -21.44 66.13
C ASN A 88 -6.04 -20.06 66.80
N SER A 89 -7.09 -19.75 67.58
CA SER A 89 -8.37 -20.43 67.93
C SER A 89 -9.44 -19.36 68.35
N PRO A 90 -10.29 -19.51 69.40
CA PRO A 90 -11.77 -19.54 69.30
C PRO A 90 -12.45 -18.35 70.07
N PRO A 91 -13.75 -18.34 70.48
CA PRO A 91 -14.89 -19.27 70.28
C PRO A 91 -16.17 -18.61 69.68
N THR A 92 -17.24 -19.35 69.34
CA THR A 92 -18.40 -19.62 70.23
C THR A 92 -19.40 -20.59 69.56
N SER A 93 -20.04 -21.46 70.36
CA SER A 93 -21.14 -22.42 70.10
C SER A 93 -21.75 -22.53 68.68
N SER A 94 -22.00 -23.73 68.14
CA SER A 94 -22.92 -24.72 68.74
C SER A 94 -22.82 -26.13 68.08
N GLN A 95 -23.43 -27.14 68.71
CA GLN A 95 -23.17 -28.58 68.54
C GLN A 95 -23.95 -29.31 67.40
N PRO A 96 -23.59 -30.57 67.05
CA PRO A 96 -23.84 -31.17 65.74
C PRO A 96 -24.89 -32.31 65.72
N LYS A 97 -25.09 -32.93 64.55
CA LYS A 97 -25.44 -34.36 64.42
C LYS A 97 -24.63 -35.06 63.31
N SER A 98 -24.24 -36.30 63.58
CA SER A 98 -23.42 -37.19 62.74
C SER A 98 -24.30 -38.24 62.01
N VAL A 99 -23.65 -39.31 61.49
CA VAL A 99 -24.16 -40.59 60.91
C VAL A 99 -24.17 -40.61 59.36
N GLU A 100 -23.71 -41.63 58.63
CA GLU A 100 -22.73 -42.72 58.85
C GLU A 100 -22.39 -43.37 57.47
N VAL A 101 -21.30 -44.12 57.36
CA VAL A 101 -20.79 -44.82 56.15
C VAL A 101 -20.76 -46.32 56.54
N PRO A 102 -21.06 -47.37 55.71
CA PRO A 102 -20.14 -47.74 54.61
C PRO A 102 -20.54 -48.79 53.49
N ARG A 103 -19.55 -49.04 52.61
CA ARG A 103 -19.13 -50.31 51.94
C ARG A 103 -19.66 -50.74 50.53
N SER A 104 -18.68 -51.13 49.70
CA SER A 104 -18.70 -51.81 48.37
C SER A 104 -18.78 -53.36 48.51
N PRO A 105 -18.66 -54.28 47.48
CA PRO A 105 -17.78 -54.26 46.27
C PRO A 105 -18.34 -54.92 44.94
N ALA A 106 -17.45 -55.22 43.97
CA ALA A 106 -17.65 -55.76 42.59
C ALA A 106 -17.70 -57.34 42.52
N PRO A 107 -17.60 -58.14 41.39
CA PRO A 107 -16.98 -57.91 40.04
C PRO A 107 -17.56 -58.65 38.74
N VAL A 108 -16.78 -58.63 37.63
CA VAL A 108 -16.77 -59.20 36.21
C VAL A 108 -17.37 -60.62 35.88
N PRO A 109 -17.45 -61.21 34.61
CA PRO A 109 -16.58 -61.09 33.37
C PRO A 109 -17.11 -61.32 31.87
N ALA A 110 -16.26 -60.96 30.88
CA ALA A 110 -15.83 -61.60 29.57
C ALA A 110 -16.71 -62.03 28.32
N SER A 111 -16.42 -61.44 27.13
CA SER A 111 -15.89 -61.98 25.80
C SER A 111 -16.53 -63.18 24.99
N PRO A 112 -16.20 -63.48 23.67
CA PRO A 112 -15.75 -62.71 22.48
C PRO A 112 -16.47 -63.10 21.09
N PRO A 113 -15.87 -63.37 19.87
CA PRO A 113 -16.12 -62.52 18.68
C PRO A 113 -16.35 -63.18 17.26
N ALA A 114 -16.56 -62.33 16.24
CA ALA A 114 -16.40 -62.56 14.78
C ALA A 114 -16.40 -61.18 14.05
N ALA A 115 -15.88 -60.92 12.83
CA ALA A 115 -14.95 -61.59 11.89
C ALA A 115 -14.38 -60.53 10.87
N SER A 116 -13.84 -60.93 9.70
CA SER A 116 -13.45 -60.06 8.54
C SER A 116 -13.59 -60.88 7.22
N PRO A 117 -13.47 -60.29 5.99
CA PRO A 117 -12.12 -60.07 5.39
C PRO A 117 -11.98 -58.92 4.34
N ALA A 118 -10.70 -58.55 4.04
CA ALA A 118 -10.10 -58.11 2.74
C ALA A 118 -10.74 -56.93 1.94
N SER A 119 -10.04 -56.02 1.24
CA SER A 119 -8.61 -55.81 0.89
C SER A 119 -8.47 -54.35 0.39
N SER A 120 -7.33 -53.72 0.03
CA SER A 120 -5.89 -54.09 -0.05
C SER A 120 -5.03 -52.80 -0.10
N LYS A 121 -3.69 -52.92 -0.08
CA LYS A 121 -2.69 -51.87 -0.45
C LYS A 121 -1.89 -52.32 -1.70
N PRO A 122 -1.08 -51.43 -2.30
CA PRO A 122 0.38 -51.40 -2.01
C PRO A 122 0.89 -49.94 -1.81
N ALA A 123 1.89 -49.55 -0.97
CA ALA A 123 3.11 -50.19 -0.44
C ALA A 123 4.20 -50.33 -1.53
N VAL A 124 5.52 -50.06 -1.41
CA VAL A 124 6.51 -49.68 -0.38
C VAL A 124 7.58 -48.81 -1.14
N THR A 125 8.47 -47.94 -0.61
CA THR A 125 9.64 -48.20 0.27
C THR A 125 10.40 -46.89 0.58
N PRO A 126 11.00 -46.71 1.78
CA PRO A 126 11.85 -45.57 2.13
C PRO A 126 13.36 -45.92 2.07
N ILE A 127 14.24 -44.89 2.07
CA ILE A 127 15.65 -45.04 2.45
C ILE A 127 16.03 -43.96 3.46
N SER A 128 16.71 -44.40 4.53
CA SER A 128 17.30 -43.59 5.60
C SER A 128 18.81 -43.48 5.39
N THR A 129 19.45 -42.35 5.74
CA THR A 129 20.67 -42.31 6.59
C THR A 129 21.30 -40.91 6.74
N VAL A 130 21.90 -40.70 7.92
CA VAL A 130 22.81 -39.67 8.44
C VAL A 130 23.70 -40.46 9.44
N PRO A 131 25.05 -40.33 9.60
CA PRO A 131 25.87 -39.11 9.84
C PRO A 131 27.28 -39.24 9.15
N PRO A 132 28.46 -38.71 9.63
CA PRO A 132 28.79 -37.73 10.68
C PRO A 132 29.75 -36.58 10.27
N ARG A 133 30.15 -35.78 11.27
CA ARG A 133 31.05 -34.60 11.20
C ARG A 133 32.53 -34.96 10.97
N THR A 134 33.28 -34.05 10.34
CA THR A 134 34.72 -33.84 10.58
C THR A 134 35.04 -32.34 10.63
N SER A 135 36.18 -31.99 11.24
CA SER A 135 36.51 -30.62 11.68
C SER A 135 37.82 -30.07 11.10
N GLY A 136 37.78 -28.80 10.66
CA GLY A 136 38.93 -27.92 10.45
C GLY A 136 39.63 -28.00 9.09
N PRO A 137 40.60 -27.11 8.81
CA PRO A 137 40.84 -25.79 9.40
C PRO A 137 40.55 -24.63 8.41
N SER A 138 40.57 -23.38 8.89
CA SER A 138 40.48 -22.20 8.03
C SER A 138 41.74 -22.03 7.16
N PRO A 139 41.62 -21.71 5.86
CA PRO A 139 42.64 -20.98 5.14
C PRO A 139 42.34 -19.48 5.24
N SER A 140 43.17 -18.75 5.99
CA SER A 140 43.25 -17.29 5.85
C SER A 140 43.73 -16.97 4.44
N VAL A 141 42.92 -16.24 3.66
CA VAL A 141 43.40 -15.57 2.45
C VAL A 141 43.54 -14.09 2.78
N GLU A 142 44.75 -13.57 2.59
CA GLU A 142 45.12 -12.21 2.93
C GLU A 142 44.24 -11.18 2.21
N ILE A 143 43.82 -10.15 2.94
CA ILE A 143 43.36 -8.90 2.35
C ILE A 143 44.61 -8.12 1.95
N PRO A 144 44.90 -7.86 0.66
CA PRO A 144 45.96 -6.94 0.30
C PRO A 144 45.51 -5.54 0.70
N ALA A 145 46.28 -4.87 1.56
CA ALA A 145 46.04 -3.47 1.86
C ALA A 145 46.10 -2.64 0.56
N PRO A 146 45.21 -1.66 0.36
CA PRO A 146 45.26 -0.81 -0.82
C PRO A 146 46.59 -0.04 -0.82
N ARG A 147 47.43 -0.32 -1.82
CA ARG A 147 48.67 0.43 -2.04
C ARG A 147 48.31 1.90 -2.31
N LYS A 148 48.95 2.81 -1.58
CA LYS A 148 49.04 4.22 -2.00
C LYS A 148 49.68 4.25 -3.38
N ILE A 149 48.99 4.84 -4.35
CA ILE A 149 49.61 5.39 -5.55
C ILE A 149 49.36 6.88 -5.49
N GLU A 150 50.45 7.63 -5.53
CA GLU A 150 50.46 9.08 -5.39
C GLU A 150 49.96 9.71 -6.69
N THR A 151 48.86 10.47 -6.64
CA THR A 151 48.44 11.33 -7.75
C THR A 151 49.29 12.61 -7.75
N PRO A 152 50.05 12.92 -8.81
CA PRO A 152 50.80 14.16 -8.90
C PRO A 152 49.86 15.36 -9.02
N VAL A 153 50.19 16.45 -8.33
CA VAL A 153 49.59 17.77 -8.57
C VAL A 153 50.12 18.31 -9.90
N GLN A 154 49.24 18.61 -10.84
CA GLN A 154 49.53 19.54 -11.93
C GLN A 154 48.31 20.39 -12.28
N THR A 155 48.49 21.70 -12.17
CA THR A 155 47.57 22.79 -12.52
C THR A 155 47.60 23.05 -14.02
N ALA A 156 46.43 23.22 -14.66
CA ALA A 156 46.31 23.78 -16.01
C ALA A 156 44.94 24.46 -16.22
N GLU A 157 44.89 25.42 -17.12
CA GLU A 157 43.84 26.46 -17.26
C GLU A 157 42.60 26.05 -18.09
N PRO A 158 41.48 26.79 -17.96
CA PRO A 158 40.35 26.69 -18.88
C PRO A 158 40.66 27.37 -20.23
N VAL A 159 40.40 26.66 -21.33
CA VAL A 159 40.61 27.15 -22.71
C VAL A 159 39.44 28.04 -23.17
N HIS A 160 39.74 29.28 -23.56
CA HIS A 160 38.81 30.19 -24.24
C HIS A 160 38.67 29.84 -25.74
N PRO A 161 37.51 30.13 -26.37
CA PRO A 161 37.38 30.13 -27.83
C PRO A 161 38.12 31.31 -28.48
N PRO A 162 38.59 31.18 -29.74
CA PRO A 162 39.45 32.19 -30.37
C PRO A 162 38.71 33.43 -30.84
N ALA A 163 39.34 34.59 -30.67
CA ALA A 163 38.91 35.86 -31.24
C ALA A 163 39.51 36.09 -32.64
N VAL A 164 38.84 36.90 -33.46
CA VAL A 164 39.51 37.64 -34.55
C VAL A 164 39.28 39.14 -34.32
N ASN A 165 40.41 39.84 -34.21
CA ASN A 165 40.57 41.28 -34.00
C ASN A 165 39.85 42.12 -35.10
N ARG A 166 39.53 43.40 -34.90
CA ARG A 166 40.52 44.47 -34.69
C ARG A 166 39.90 45.84 -34.36
N ALA A 167 40.46 46.48 -33.32
CA ALA A 167 40.67 47.91 -33.01
C ALA A 167 39.87 49.01 -33.76
N VAL A 168 39.46 50.12 -33.13
CA VAL A 168 40.36 51.25 -32.76
C VAL A 168 39.76 52.10 -31.61
N THR A 169 40.62 52.68 -30.77
CA THR A 169 40.30 53.69 -29.72
C THR A 169 41.02 55.04 -30.02
N PRO A 170 40.96 56.10 -29.19
CA PRO A 170 40.31 57.36 -29.57
C PRO A 170 41.27 58.53 -29.83
N ALA A 171 40.80 59.60 -30.47
CA ALA A 171 41.51 60.88 -30.51
C ALA A 171 40.54 62.08 -30.56
N SER A 172 40.74 63.03 -29.64
CA SER A 172 40.04 64.32 -29.62
C SER A 172 40.84 65.37 -30.40
N GLN A 173 40.19 66.21 -31.20
CA GLN A 173 40.53 67.64 -31.29
C GLN A 173 39.41 68.47 -31.92
N SER A 174 39.37 69.74 -31.55
CA SER A 174 38.28 70.68 -31.79
C SER A 174 38.56 71.65 -32.92
N HIS A 175 37.56 71.91 -33.78
CA HIS A 175 37.42 73.20 -34.46
C HIS A 175 35.94 73.52 -34.71
N ALA A 176 35.53 74.75 -34.36
CA ALA A 176 34.30 75.39 -34.81
C ALA A 176 34.65 76.37 -35.94
N PRO A 177 33.73 76.75 -36.85
CA PRO A 177 32.67 77.70 -36.46
C PRO A 177 31.28 77.54 -37.12
N ALA A 178 30.30 78.16 -36.47
CA ALA A 178 29.13 78.87 -37.03
C ALA A 178 28.22 78.23 -38.10
N GLY A 179 26.96 77.96 -37.69
CA GLY A 179 25.79 78.55 -38.37
C GLY A 179 24.96 77.69 -39.33
N ALA A 180 24.03 76.88 -38.79
CA ALA A 180 22.72 76.58 -39.41
C ALA A 180 21.76 75.93 -38.40
N SER A 181 20.47 76.23 -38.51
CA SER A 181 19.38 75.64 -37.70
C SER A 181 19.10 74.17 -38.07
N PRO A 182 18.50 73.35 -37.17
CA PRO A 182 18.41 71.91 -37.37
C PRO A 182 17.33 71.48 -38.37
N GLN A 183 17.69 70.62 -39.32
CA GLN A 183 16.74 69.78 -40.07
C GLN A 183 16.60 68.42 -39.35
N PRO A 184 15.37 67.88 -39.19
CA PRO A 184 15.16 66.57 -38.58
C PRO A 184 15.64 65.45 -39.52
N ALA A 185 16.37 64.49 -38.96
CA ALA A 185 17.00 63.41 -39.72
C ALA A 185 15.98 62.31 -40.11
N ALA A 186 15.47 62.37 -41.34
CA ALA A 186 14.54 61.37 -41.91
C ALA A 186 15.11 59.93 -42.00
N GLY A 187 16.41 59.72 -41.75
CA GLY A 187 17.03 58.38 -41.73
C GLY A 187 16.84 57.59 -40.42
N GLY A 188 16.39 58.24 -39.33
CA GLY A 188 16.26 57.58 -38.02
C GLY A 188 15.04 56.66 -37.90
N GLU A 189 13.92 57.05 -38.49
CA GLU A 189 12.66 56.28 -38.44
C GLU A 189 12.74 55.01 -39.31
N ASP A 190 13.36 55.12 -40.48
CA ASP A 190 13.58 54.03 -41.43
C ASP A 190 14.52 52.96 -40.86
N LEU A 191 15.53 53.38 -40.08
CA LEU A 191 16.43 52.47 -39.36
C LEU A 191 15.71 51.78 -38.19
N LYS A 192 14.89 52.52 -37.44
CA LYS A 192 14.09 51.98 -36.34
C LYS A 192 13.08 50.94 -36.82
N TYR A 193 12.37 51.22 -37.91
CA TYR A 193 11.43 50.28 -38.52
C TYR A 193 12.12 48.97 -38.96
N LYS A 194 13.28 49.06 -39.61
CA LYS A 194 14.09 47.88 -39.98
C LYS A 194 14.59 47.10 -38.76
N MET A 195 14.89 47.79 -37.66
CA MET A 195 15.37 47.17 -36.42
C MET A 195 14.23 46.51 -35.62
N ASP A 196 13.03 47.07 -35.64
CA ASP A 196 11.81 46.46 -35.08
C ASP A 196 11.38 45.23 -35.91
N GLU A 197 11.44 45.32 -37.25
CA GLU A 197 11.15 44.20 -38.17
C GLU A 197 12.18 43.07 -38.02
N MET A 198 13.47 43.38 -37.94
CA MET A 198 14.51 42.40 -37.63
C MET A 198 14.32 41.77 -36.25
N SER A 199 13.91 42.55 -35.24
CA SER A 199 13.59 42.02 -33.90
C SER A 199 12.38 41.08 -33.93
N ARG A 200 11.38 41.37 -34.77
CA ARG A 200 10.22 40.51 -35.00
C ARG A 200 10.60 39.20 -35.67
N GLN A 201 11.44 39.24 -36.70
CA GLN A 201 11.97 38.04 -37.37
C GLN A 201 12.84 37.19 -36.44
N ILE A 202 13.69 37.82 -35.60
CA ILE A 202 14.45 37.10 -34.55
C ILE A 202 13.50 36.44 -33.54
N ALA A 203 12.44 37.13 -33.11
CA ALA A 203 11.45 36.57 -32.19
C ALA A 203 10.73 35.35 -32.81
N GLU A 204 10.28 35.45 -34.06
CA GLU A 204 9.60 34.37 -34.79
C GLU A 204 10.51 33.16 -35.00
N LEU A 205 11.75 33.36 -35.47
CA LEU A 205 12.76 32.30 -35.59
C LEU A 205 13.09 31.66 -34.23
N SER A 206 13.15 32.44 -33.15
CA SER A 206 13.39 31.91 -31.81
C SER A 206 12.22 31.04 -31.31
N GLN A 207 10.97 31.41 -31.62
CA GLN A 207 9.79 30.61 -31.28
C GLN A 207 9.74 29.31 -32.11
N ALA A 208 10.08 29.38 -33.40
CA ALA A 208 10.20 28.20 -34.26
C ALA A 208 11.29 27.24 -33.77
N LEU A 209 12.46 27.73 -33.37
CA LEU A 209 13.53 26.89 -32.81
C LEU A 209 13.12 26.22 -31.48
N VAL A 210 12.38 26.94 -30.62
CA VAL A 210 11.87 26.40 -29.35
C VAL A 210 10.78 25.35 -29.58
N SER A 211 9.88 25.54 -30.56
CA SER A 211 8.86 24.54 -30.89
C SER A 211 9.48 23.30 -31.53
N GLU A 212 10.46 23.45 -32.43
CA GLU A 212 11.20 22.32 -33.03
C GLU A 212 12.03 21.54 -32.00
N ARG A 213 12.59 22.22 -30.98
CA ARG A 213 13.24 21.54 -29.86
C ARG A 213 12.21 20.74 -29.05
N ARG A 214 11.08 21.35 -28.67
CA ARG A 214 10.02 20.67 -27.89
C ARG A 214 9.47 19.44 -28.62
N THR A 215 9.17 19.55 -29.92
CA THR A 215 8.65 18.41 -30.69
C THR A 215 9.67 17.28 -30.81
N ARG A 216 10.97 17.61 -31.00
CA ARG A 216 12.07 16.63 -30.96
C ARG A 216 12.17 15.94 -29.60
N ASP A 217 12.12 16.70 -28.51
CA ASP A 217 12.17 16.18 -27.13
C ASP A 217 10.95 15.28 -26.82
N GLU A 218 9.75 15.64 -27.29
CA GLU A 218 8.53 14.83 -27.17
C GLU A 218 8.61 13.52 -27.97
N ILE A 219 9.19 13.53 -29.17
CA ILE A 219 9.41 12.32 -29.99
C ILE A 219 10.39 11.38 -29.28
N LEU A 220 11.53 11.89 -28.80
CA LEU A 220 12.52 11.11 -28.06
C LEU A 220 11.92 10.51 -26.77
N LYS A 221 11.14 11.31 -26.03
CA LYS A 221 10.43 10.85 -24.84
C LYS A 221 9.46 9.72 -25.16
N LYS A 222 8.63 9.85 -26.20
CA LYS A 222 7.70 8.78 -26.63
C LYS A 222 8.44 7.51 -27.08
N GLN A 223 9.58 7.65 -27.75
CA GLN A 223 10.41 6.50 -28.13
C GLN A 223 10.95 5.76 -26.89
N LEU A 224 11.46 6.49 -25.89
CA LEU A 224 11.91 5.90 -24.63
C LEU A 224 10.77 5.27 -23.82
N GLU A 225 9.60 5.91 -23.75
CA GLU A 225 8.40 5.35 -23.11
C GLU A 225 7.98 4.03 -23.79
N ASN A 226 8.07 3.94 -25.11
CA ASN A 226 7.76 2.73 -25.88
C ASN A 226 8.79 1.61 -25.63
N THR A 227 10.10 1.89 -25.61
CA THR A 227 11.12 0.86 -25.35
C THR A 227 11.06 0.35 -23.92
N VAL A 228 10.84 1.25 -22.95
CA VAL A 228 10.58 0.87 -21.54
C VAL A 228 9.30 0.05 -21.41
N ALA A 229 8.23 0.40 -22.11
CA ALA A 229 6.98 -0.37 -22.11
C ALA A 229 7.17 -1.79 -22.68
N GLN A 230 7.93 -1.93 -23.77
CA GLN A 230 8.28 -3.23 -24.36
C GLN A 230 9.10 -4.09 -23.39
N PHE A 231 10.12 -3.51 -22.74
CA PHE A 231 10.93 -4.20 -21.74
C PHE A 231 10.09 -4.64 -20.52
N ARG A 232 9.26 -3.74 -19.99
CA ARG A 232 8.35 -3.99 -18.87
C ARG A 232 7.35 -5.12 -19.15
N GLU A 233 6.82 -5.19 -20.37
CA GLU A 233 5.88 -6.25 -20.75
C GLU A 233 6.55 -7.62 -20.90
N THR A 234 7.79 -7.66 -21.41
CA THR A 234 8.58 -8.91 -21.44
C THR A 234 8.94 -9.38 -20.03
N LEU A 235 9.36 -8.46 -19.15
CA LEU A 235 9.56 -8.72 -17.72
C LEU A 235 8.29 -9.30 -17.07
N ARG A 236 7.13 -8.68 -17.30
CA ARG A 236 5.85 -9.14 -16.72
C ARG A 236 5.53 -10.58 -17.12
N LYS A 237 5.78 -10.95 -18.38
CA LYS A 237 5.59 -12.32 -18.90
C LYS A 237 6.56 -13.31 -18.25
N SER A 238 7.85 -12.99 -18.17
CA SER A 238 8.85 -13.88 -17.57
C SER A 238 8.65 -14.07 -16.06
N TRP A 239 8.12 -13.07 -15.36
CA TRP A 239 7.84 -13.08 -13.92
C TRP A 239 6.47 -13.68 -13.54
N SER A 240 5.70 -14.18 -14.52
CA SER A 240 4.34 -14.71 -14.32
C SER A 240 4.23 -15.87 -13.33
N LEU A 241 5.26 -16.71 -13.23
CA LEU A 241 5.29 -17.91 -12.38
C LEU A 241 6.27 -17.82 -11.20
N GLY A 242 6.80 -16.62 -10.93
CA GLY A 242 7.86 -16.38 -9.94
C GLY A 242 9.11 -15.76 -10.57
N ALA A 243 10.21 -15.70 -9.82
CA ALA A 243 11.46 -15.15 -10.34
C ALA A 243 11.98 -15.99 -11.53
N PRO A 244 12.35 -15.35 -12.67
CA PRO A 244 12.86 -16.05 -13.84
C PRO A 244 14.17 -16.78 -13.52
N LYS A 245 14.38 -17.93 -14.16
CA LYS A 245 15.62 -18.71 -14.10
C LYS A 245 16.77 -17.94 -14.77
N GLU A 246 18.02 -18.24 -14.40
CA GLU A 246 19.23 -17.55 -14.88
C GLU A 246 19.29 -17.39 -16.41
N ALA A 247 18.90 -18.41 -17.18
CA ALA A 247 18.84 -18.33 -18.65
C ALA A 247 17.91 -17.19 -19.15
N VAL A 248 16.71 -17.07 -18.56
CA VAL A 248 15.73 -16.03 -18.90
C VAL A 248 16.16 -14.66 -18.35
N GLN A 249 16.92 -14.62 -17.26
CA GLN A 249 17.52 -13.39 -16.75
C GLN A 249 18.57 -12.83 -17.73
N GLU A 250 19.41 -13.69 -18.32
CA GLU A 250 20.38 -13.24 -19.33
C GLU A 250 19.69 -12.82 -20.64
N GLU A 251 18.63 -13.50 -21.07
CA GLU A 251 17.78 -13.03 -22.18
C GLU A 251 17.19 -11.63 -21.93
N LEU A 252 16.72 -11.36 -20.71
CA LEU A 252 16.24 -10.04 -20.30
C LEU A 252 17.35 -8.98 -20.29
N HIS A 253 18.56 -9.33 -19.83
CA HIS A 253 19.72 -8.43 -19.88
C HIS A 253 20.15 -8.15 -21.33
N GLN A 254 20.13 -9.14 -22.22
CA GLN A 254 20.40 -8.97 -23.65
C GLN A 254 19.33 -8.09 -24.32
N LEU A 255 18.05 -8.30 -24.00
CA LEU A 255 16.97 -7.43 -24.46
C LEU A 255 17.15 -6.00 -23.98
N ALA A 256 17.47 -5.78 -22.69
CA ALA A 256 17.72 -4.46 -22.15
C ALA A 256 18.90 -3.72 -22.82
N ARG A 257 20.00 -4.44 -23.11
CA ARG A 257 21.13 -3.93 -23.91
C ARG A 257 20.70 -3.58 -25.34
N SER A 258 19.89 -4.42 -25.99
CA SER A 258 19.39 -4.17 -27.36
C SER A 258 18.45 -2.96 -27.46
N LEU A 259 17.72 -2.67 -26.38
CA LEU A 259 16.85 -1.49 -26.24
C LEU A 259 17.60 -0.23 -25.77
N ASN A 260 18.92 -0.33 -25.54
CA ASN A 260 19.82 0.74 -25.11
C ASN A 260 19.29 1.51 -23.86
N LEU A 261 18.79 0.76 -22.87
CA LEU A 261 18.29 1.30 -21.62
C LEU A 261 19.42 1.49 -20.59
N ASP A 262 19.37 2.58 -19.83
CA ASP A 262 20.31 2.82 -18.73
C ASP A 262 20.13 1.80 -17.58
N ASN A 263 21.23 1.41 -16.93
CA ASN A 263 21.20 0.44 -15.82
C ASN A 263 20.29 0.87 -14.66
N ASP A 264 20.16 2.17 -14.40
CA ASP A 264 19.24 2.69 -13.37
C ASP A 264 17.77 2.50 -13.77
N VAL A 265 17.45 2.71 -15.06
CA VAL A 265 16.11 2.46 -15.62
C VAL A 265 15.80 0.97 -15.59
N ILE A 266 16.75 0.12 -16.00
CA ILE A 266 16.62 -1.35 -15.96
C ILE A 266 16.35 -1.83 -14.53
N THR A 267 17.12 -1.35 -13.55
CA THR A 267 16.98 -1.72 -12.14
C THR A 267 15.64 -1.25 -11.57
N SER A 268 15.24 -0.01 -11.87
CA SER A 268 13.97 0.57 -11.42
C SER A 268 12.77 -0.19 -11.99
N VAL A 269 12.72 -0.44 -13.30
CA VAL A 269 11.62 -1.16 -13.97
C VAL A 269 11.58 -2.62 -13.53
N THR A 270 12.73 -3.27 -13.32
CA THR A 270 12.79 -4.64 -12.79
C THR A 270 12.24 -4.70 -11.37
N ARG A 271 12.59 -3.73 -10.51
CA ARG A 271 12.05 -3.61 -9.15
C ARG A 271 10.53 -3.34 -9.15
N GLU A 272 10.05 -2.47 -10.03
CA GLU A 272 8.63 -2.16 -10.21
C GLU A 272 7.83 -3.42 -10.59
N VAL A 273 8.23 -4.13 -11.65
CA VAL A 273 7.53 -5.35 -12.11
C VAL A 273 7.62 -6.47 -11.07
N LYS A 274 8.76 -6.64 -10.40
CA LYS A 274 8.93 -7.61 -9.30
C LYS A 274 7.89 -7.40 -8.20
N LEU A 275 7.67 -6.14 -7.80
CA LEU A 275 6.69 -5.78 -6.77
C LEU A 275 5.24 -5.88 -7.27
N GLU A 276 4.96 -5.48 -8.52
CA GLU A 276 3.66 -5.65 -9.19
C GLU A 276 3.24 -7.13 -9.20
N MET A 277 4.15 -8.01 -9.65
CA MET A 277 3.88 -9.44 -9.80
C MET A 277 3.78 -10.16 -8.45
N TYR A 278 4.59 -9.77 -7.46
CA TYR A 278 4.43 -10.22 -6.08
C TYR A 278 3.05 -9.85 -5.53
N GLY A 279 2.64 -8.57 -5.64
CA GLY A 279 1.34 -8.10 -5.18
C GLY A 279 0.17 -8.82 -5.84
N ARG A 280 0.26 -9.08 -7.15
CA ARG A 280 -0.72 -9.88 -7.91
C ARG A 280 -0.82 -11.31 -7.40
N ALA A 281 0.31 -11.97 -7.14
CA ALA A 281 0.33 -13.33 -6.63
C ALA A 281 -0.22 -13.45 -5.19
N VAL A 282 0.04 -12.46 -4.32
CA VAL A 282 -0.58 -12.42 -2.98
C VAL A 282 -2.10 -12.23 -3.09
N LYS A 283 -2.58 -11.32 -3.96
CA LYS A 283 -4.02 -11.14 -4.21
C LYS A 283 -4.69 -12.41 -4.71
N GLU A 284 -4.05 -13.15 -5.61
CA GLU A 284 -4.58 -14.43 -6.11
C GLU A 284 -4.66 -15.50 -5.00
N MET A 285 -3.65 -15.58 -4.13
CA MET A 285 -3.64 -16.49 -2.98
C MET A 285 -4.70 -16.16 -1.92
N LEU A 286 -5.03 -14.88 -1.76
CA LEU A 286 -6.12 -14.39 -0.92
C LEU A 286 -7.49 -14.69 -1.53
N ALA A 287 -7.69 -14.40 -2.82
CA ALA A 287 -8.93 -14.70 -3.54
C ALA A 287 -9.30 -16.19 -3.45
N LYS A 288 -8.28 -17.07 -3.51
CA LYS A 288 -8.43 -18.53 -3.31
C LYS A 288 -8.74 -18.96 -1.87
N ARG A 289 -8.99 -18.02 -0.94
CA ARG A 289 -9.21 -18.19 0.52
C ARG A 289 -8.14 -19.04 1.25
N LYS A 290 -6.98 -19.27 0.64
CA LYS A 290 -5.88 -20.07 1.22
C LYS A 290 -5.01 -19.30 2.22
N LEU A 291 -5.21 -17.98 2.32
CA LEU A 291 -4.49 -17.13 3.26
C LEU A 291 -5.42 -16.63 4.37
N ILE A 292 -5.52 -17.43 5.43
CA ILE A 292 -5.85 -16.88 6.75
C ILE A 292 -4.72 -15.92 7.11
N ARG A 293 -5.04 -14.73 7.64
CA ARG A 293 -4.11 -13.61 7.94
C ARG A 293 -2.91 -13.97 8.83
N SER A 294 -2.85 -15.19 9.36
CA SER A 294 -1.79 -15.73 10.23
C SER A 294 -0.77 -16.64 9.53
N SER A 295 -0.92 -16.99 8.25
CA SER A 295 0.03 -17.89 7.57
C SER A 295 1.32 -17.18 7.14
N SER A 296 2.17 -16.86 8.12
CA SER A 296 3.54 -16.35 7.91
C SER A 296 4.29 -17.20 6.89
N SER A 297 4.15 -18.53 6.96
CA SER A 297 4.80 -19.48 6.06
C SER A 297 4.40 -19.31 4.59
N THR A 298 3.15 -18.93 4.29
CA THR A 298 2.70 -18.70 2.90
C THR A 298 3.28 -17.41 2.34
N MET A 299 3.29 -16.32 3.12
CA MET A 299 3.87 -15.04 2.72
C MET A 299 5.38 -15.15 2.55
N GLU A 300 6.05 -15.90 3.43
CA GLU A 300 7.48 -16.15 3.40
C GLU A 300 7.89 -17.08 2.23
N TRP A 301 7.08 -18.09 1.91
CA TRP A 301 7.23 -18.88 0.69
C TRP A 301 7.10 -18.02 -0.57
N LEU A 302 6.05 -17.19 -0.66
CA LEU A 302 5.82 -16.36 -1.84
C LEU A 302 6.94 -15.32 -2.02
N ARG A 303 7.38 -14.71 -0.91
CA ARG A 303 8.53 -13.80 -0.88
C ARG A 303 9.81 -14.50 -1.39
N LYS A 304 10.01 -15.78 -1.07
CA LYS A 304 11.13 -16.58 -1.58
C LYS A 304 10.99 -16.90 -3.08
N VAL A 305 9.79 -17.21 -3.57
CA VAL A 305 9.50 -17.47 -5.00
C VAL A 305 9.75 -16.24 -5.87
N TYR A 306 9.38 -15.05 -5.40
CA TYR A 306 9.61 -13.77 -6.11
C TYR A 306 10.93 -13.07 -5.70
N GLN A 307 11.77 -13.73 -4.89
CA GLN A 307 13.05 -13.22 -4.39
C GLN A 307 13.00 -11.78 -3.81
N VAL A 308 11.88 -11.41 -3.18
CA VAL A 308 11.68 -10.05 -2.62
C VAL A 308 12.47 -9.92 -1.32
N SER A 309 13.28 -8.87 -1.19
CA SER A 309 14.07 -8.62 0.02
C SER A 309 13.17 -8.17 1.18
N LEU A 310 13.67 -8.19 2.43
CA LEU A 310 12.86 -7.76 3.58
C LEU A 310 12.60 -6.25 3.54
N SER A 311 13.56 -5.45 3.06
CA SER A 311 13.39 -4.01 2.88
C SER A 311 12.42 -3.68 1.74
N GLU A 312 12.54 -4.35 0.59
CA GLU A 312 11.58 -4.22 -0.51
C GLU A 312 10.16 -4.59 -0.07
N TYR A 313 10.02 -5.66 0.72
CA TYR A 313 8.75 -6.08 1.29
C TYR A 313 8.19 -5.02 2.23
N LEU A 314 8.92 -4.56 3.24
CA LEU A 314 8.42 -3.59 4.24
C LEU A 314 8.04 -2.23 3.63
N GLU A 315 8.80 -1.74 2.64
CA GLU A 315 8.46 -0.51 1.92
C GLU A 315 7.15 -0.63 1.12
N TYR A 316 6.91 -1.80 0.53
CA TYR A 316 5.73 -2.05 -0.31
C TYR A 316 4.52 -2.52 0.51
N GLU A 317 4.72 -3.26 1.60
CA GLU A 317 3.73 -3.79 2.52
C GLU A 317 2.82 -2.68 3.05
N SER A 318 3.35 -1.48 3.31
CA SER A 318 2.55 -0.32 3.74
C SER A 318 1.47 0.08 2.72
N ARG A 319 1.78 0.06 1.42
CA ARG A 319 0.80 0.35 0.34
C ARG A 319 -0.07 -0.87 0.07
N PHE A 320 0.54 -2.05 0.05
CA PHE A 320 -0.11 -3.30 -0.26
C PHE A 320 -1.15 -3.69 0.81
N LEU A 321 -0.85 -3.54 2.11
CA LEU A 321 -1.80 -3.79 3.19
C LEU A 321 -2.96 -2.79 3.19
N LEU A 322 -2.74 -1.52 2.83
CA LEU A 322 -3.85 -0.58 2.64
C LEU A 322 -4.81 -1.09 1.56
N ASP A 323 -4.27 -1.43 0.39
CA ASP A 323 -5.01 -1.98 -0.75
C ASP A 323 -5.65 -3.35 -0.43
N LEU A 324 -5.03 -4.13 0.45
CA LEU A 324 -5.58 -5.39 0.96
C LEU A 324 -6.75 -5.17 1.91
N VAL A 325 -6.67 -4.17 2.78
CA VAL A 325 -7.71 -3.85 3.76
C VAL A 325 -8.92 -3.22 3.07
N THR A 326 -8.71 -2.36 2.08
CA THR A 326 -9.81 -1.78 1.27
C THR A 326 -10.49 -2.82 0.37
N ASP A 327 -9.76 -3.82 -0.12
CA ASP A 327 -10.33 -4.93 -0.91
C ASP A 327 -11.02 -6.00 -0.03
N GLN A 328 -10.50 -6.24 1.19
CA GLN A 328 -11.09 -7.19 2.16
C GLN A 328 -12.29 -6.64 2.94
N PHE A 329 -12.43 -5.31 3.07
CA PHE A 329 -13.59 -4.67 3.68
C PHE A 329 -14.40 -3.97 2.59
N ARG A 330 -15.36 -4.71 2.00
CA ARG A 330 -16.24 -4.23 0.91
C ARG A 330 -17.28 -3.18 1.35
N GLY A 331 -17.08 -2.60 2.54
CA GLY A 331 -17.98 -1.67 3.21
C GLY A 331 -19.06 -2.35 4.05
N THR A 332 -20.03 -1.53 4.47
CA THR A 332 -21.20 -1.97 5.22
C THR A 332 -22.31 -2.41 4.28
N LEU A 333 -22.85 -3.62 4.48
CA LEU A 333 -24.01 -4.11 3.75
C LEU A 333 -25.22 -4.13 4.69
N LEU A 334 -26.34 -3.54 4.26
CA LEU A 334 -27.61 -3.63 4.98
C LEU A 334 -28.46 -4.74 4.37
N LEU A 335 -28.69 -5.82 5.13
CA LEU A 335 -29.51 -6.96 4.74
C LEU A 335 -30.90 -6.84 5.38
N VAL A 336 -31.96 -6.84 4.57
CA VAL A 336 -33.35 -6.77 5.02
C VAL A 336 -34.08 -8.03 4.58
N ALA A 337 -34.38 -8.92 5.51
CA ALA A 337 -35.02 -10.20 5.22
C ALA A 337 -35.95 -10.59 6.38
N GLY A 338 -37.19 -10.94 6.09
CA GLY A 338 -38.20 -11.29 7.10
C GLY A 338 -37.88 -12.60 7.79
N SER A 339 -37.52 -13.62 6.99
CA SER A 339 -37.24 -14.97 7.48
C SER A 339 -35.92 -15.02 8.26
N ASP A 340 -36.02 -15.28 9.56
CA ASP A 340 -34.90 -15.37 10.49
C ASP A 340 -33.80 -16.41 10.13
N PRO A 341 -34.12 -17.66 9.71
CA PRO A 341 -33.08 -18.60 9.27
C PRO A 341 -32.38 -18.13 7.98
N VAL A 342 -33.13 -17.60 7.00
CA VAL A 342 -32.57 -17.06 5.74
C VAL A 342 -31.67 -15.86 6.03
N ARG A 343 -32.14 -14.92 6.84
CA ARG A 343 -31.38 -13.73 7.28
C ARG A 343 -30.07 -14.10 7.98
N ARG A 344 -30.06 -15.13 8.83
CA ARG A 344 -28.81 -15.59 9.50
C ARG A 344 -27.83 -16.26 8.53
N ASP A 345 -28.30 -17.14 7.64
CA ASP A 345 -27.44 -17.80 6.64
C ASP A 345 -26.85 -16.78 5.67
N MET A 346 -27.68 -15.91 5.09
CA MET A 346 -27.25 -14.78 4.24
C MET A 346 -26.26 -13.87 4.94
N ALA A 347 -26.54 -13.43 6.19
CA ALA A 347 -25.62 -12.58 6.93
C ALA A 347 -24.28 -13.26 7.21
N THR A 348 -24.28 -14.57 7.48
CA THR A 348 -23.05 -15.34 7.73
C THR A 348 -22.20 -15.45 6.45
N ARG A 349 -22.82 -15.79 5.32
CA ARG A 349 -22.15 -15.93 4.03
C ARG A 349 -21.63 -14.60 3.49
N LEU A 350 -22.42 -13.52 3.61
CA LEU A 350 -22.02 -12.16 3.21
C LEU A 350 -20.91 -11.59 4.13
N LYS A 351 -20.90 -11.91 5.43
CA LYS A 351 -19.72 -11.63 6.28
C LYS A 351 -18.49 -12.40 5.81
N SER A 352 -18.65 -13.65 5.36
CA SER A 352 -17.55 -14.44 4.80
C SER A 352 -17.02 -13.90 3.45
N SER A 353 -17.78 -13.06 2.74
CA SER A 353 -17.35 -12.38 1.50
C SER A 353 -16.85 -10.94 1.71
N GLY A 354 -16.54 -10.57 2.96
CA GLY A 354 -15.84 -9.32 3.29
C GLY A 354 -16.73 -8.11 3.62
N PHE A 355 -18.03 -8.30 3.84
CA PHE A 355 -18.93 -7.22 4.25
C PHE A 355 -19.09 -7.10 5.77
N ALA A 356 -19.14 -5.86 6.26
CA ALA A 356 -19.74 -5.56 7.56
C ALA A 356 -21.27 -5.61 7.44
N VAL A 357 -21.86 -6.80 7.60
CA VAL A 357 -23.31 -6.98 7.45
C VAL A 357 -24.05 -6.54 8.70
N VAL A 358 -24.91 -5.53 8.56
CA VAL A 358 -26.00 -5.23 9.49
C VAL A 358 -27.29 -5.82 8.94
N ALA A 359 -27.98 -6.60 9.76
CA ALA A 359 -29.25 -7.21 9.40
C ALA A 359 -30.43 -6.46 10.04
N ALA A 360 -31.53 -6.38 9.30
CA ALA A 360 -32.85 -5.92 9.73
C ALA A 360 -33.88 -7.00 9.38
N SER A 361 -34.90 -7.14 10.21
CA SER A 361 -36.01 -8.07 10.01
C SER A 361 -37.14 -7.48 9.18
N THR A 362 -37.22 -6.15 9.08
CA THR A 362 -38.25 -5.45 8.31
C THR A 362 -37.70 -4.18 7.64
N PRO A 363 -38.38 -3.64 6.61
CA PRO A 363 -38.01 -2.37 5.99
C PRO A 363 -38.00 -1.17 6.93
N GLU A 364 -38.91 -1.13 7.92
CA GLU A 364 -38.98 -0.04 8.89
C GLU A 364 -37.76 -0.06 9.81
N GLU A 365 -37.38 -1.24 10.32
CA GLU A 365 -36.15 -1.43 11.10
C GLU A 365 -34.89 -1.12 10.26
N ALA A 366 -34.92 -1.41 8.95
CA ALA A 366 -33.86 -1.06 8.03
C ALA A 366 -33.73 0.46 7.85
N LEU A 367 -34.86 1.19 7.78
CA LEU A 367 -34.91 2.65 7.68
C LEU A 367 -34.45 3.35 8.97
N GLU A 368 -34.65 2.76 10.15
CA GLU A 368 -34.05 3.27 11.39
C GLU A 368 -32.52 3.04 11.43
N LYS A 369 -32.06 1.91 10.90
CA LYS A 369 -30.65 1.52 10.91
C LYS A 369 -29.83 2.29 9.88
N ILE A 370 -30.35 2.50 8.67
CA ILE A 370 -29.60 3.06 7.54
C ILE A 370 -28.93 4.40 7.85
N GLU A 371 -29.57 5.25 8.66
CA GLU A 371 -29.01 6.55 9.06
C GLU A 371 -27.73 6.44 9.88
N ARG A 372 -27.59 5.36 10.66
CA ARG A 372 -26.46 5.12 11.57
C ARG A 372 -25.32 4.35 10.93
N VAL A 373 -25.61 3.48 9.96
CA VAL A 373 -24.59 2.58 9.37
C VAL A 373 -24.06 2.99 8.01
N SER A 374 -24.71 3.95 7.33
CA SER A 374 -24.33 4.46 5.99
C SER A 374 -23.87 3.33 5.04
N PRO A 375 -24.77 2.40 4.66
CA PRO A 375 -24.40 1.22 3.89
C PRO A 375 -23.88 1.57 2.49
N THR A 376 -22.92 0.79 2.01
CA THR A 376 -22.38 0.87 0.65
C THR A 376 -23.26 0.13 -0.36
N ILE A 377 -24.07 -0.83 0.11
CA ILE A 377 -25.07 -1.56 -0.66
C ILE A 377 -26.17 -2.10 0.26
N ILE A 378 -27.39 -2.19 -0.26
CA ILE A 378 -28.57 -2.71 0.44
C ILE A 378 -29.06 -3.96 -0.30
N VAL A 379 -29.41 -5.00 0.43
CA VAL A 379 -30.04 -6.22 -0.11
C VAL A 379 -31.35 -6.41 0.65
N THR A 380 -32.49 -6.41 -0.04
CA THR A 380 -33.82 -6.56 0.57
C THR A 380 -34.65 -7.62 -0.14
N GLU A 381 -35.36 -8.45 0.60
CA GLU A 381 -36.49 -9.21 0.05
C GLU A 381 -37.56 -8.24 -0.49
N THR A 382 -38.32 -8.62 -1.52
CA THR A 382 -39.46 -7.81 -2.01
C THR A 382 -40.69 -7.97 -1.13
N GLN A 383 -40.94 -9.18 -0.63
CA GLN A 383 -42.17 -9.55 0.07
C GLN A 383 -41.91 -9.71 1.58
N PHE A 384 -42.67 -8.98 2.40
CA PHE A 384 -42.68 -9.10 3.86
C PHE A 384 -44.10 -9.43 4.34
N PRO A 385 -44.45 -10.73 4.51
CA PRO A 385 -45.80 -11.13 4.90
C PRO A 385 -46.26 -10.49 6.22
N GLY A 386 -47.50 -9.98 6.23
CA GLY A 386 -48.09 -9.33 7.40
C GLY A 386 -47.55 -7.92 7.72
N ARG A 387 -46.89 -7.26 6.76
CA ARG A 387 -46.39 -5.87 6.88
C ARG A 387 -47.04 -4.94 5.87
N ALA A 388 -47.04 -3.64 6.20
CA ALA A 388 -47.57 -2.59 5.32
C ALA A 388 -46.54 -2.14 4.26
N VAL A 389 -45.25 -2.23 4.54
CA VAL A 389 -44.16 -1.80 3.65
C VAL A 389 -43.54 -3.01 2.97
N SER A 390 -43.53 -3.04 1.64
CA SER A 390 -42.81 -4.01 0.83
C SER A 390 -41.36 -3.57 0.54
N GLY A 391 -40.50 -4.47 0.08
CA GLY A 391 -39.14 -4.13 -0.36
C GLY A 391 -39.11 -3.17 -1.56
N VAL A 392 -40.10 -3.25 -2.45
CA VAL A 392 -40.27 -2.30 -3.56
C VAL A 392 -40.66 -0.91 -3.05
N MET A 393 -41.57 -0.84 -2.08
CA MET A 393 -41.94 0.42 -1.43
C MET A 393 -40.76 1.01 -0.62
N PHE A 394 -39.96 0.17 0.03
CA PHE A 394 -38.71 0.58 0.67
C PHE A 394 -37.71 1.17 -0.32
N LEU A 395 -37.52 0.55 -1.49
CA LEU A 395 -36.72 1.12 -2.57
C LEU A 395 -37.24 2.51 -3.00
N GLN A 396 -38.55 2.69 -3.16
CA GLN A 396 -39.14 3.99 -3.49
C GLN A 396 -38.87 5.05 -2.40
N LEU A 397 -38.96 4.69 -1.11
CA LEU A 397 -38.61 5.57 0.01
C LEU A 397 -37.11 5.96 -0.01
N LEU A 398 -36.22 5.03 -0.31
CA LEU A 398 -34.78 5.29 -0.46
C LEU A 398 -34.49 6.21 -1.65
N ARG A 399 -35.17 6.03 -2.79
CA ARG A 399 -35.04 6.90 -3.96
C ARG A 399 -35.50 8.34 -3.68
N ALA A 400 -36.54 8.52 -2.86
CA ALA A 400 -37.06 9.83 -2.47
C ALA A 400 -36.13 10.58 -1.51
N ASN A 401 -35.30 9.86 -0.73
CA ASN A 401 -34.32 10.45 0.17
C ASN A 401 -32.99 10.72 -0.56
N SER A 402 -32.63 11.99 -0.76
CA SER A 402 -31.39 12.39 -1.45
C SER A 402 -30.11 11.80 -0.84
N LYS A 403 -30.10 11.52 0.47
CA LYS A 403 -28.97 10.89 1.18
C LYS A 403 -28.76 9.41 0.82
N PHE A 404 -29.79 8.72 0.31
CA PHE A 404 -29.75 7.29 0.00
C PHE A 404 -30.06 6.95 -1.47
N SER A 405 -30.51 7.92 -2.27
CA SER A 405 -30.86 7.75 -3.70
C SER A 405 -29.70 7.25 -4.59
N PHE A 406 -28.45 7.39 -4.12
CA PHE A 406 -27.24 6.88 -4.78
C PHE A 406 -26.74 5.53 -4.23
N VAL A 407 -27.35 4.98 -3.18
CA VAL A 407 -26.95 3.69 -2.60
C VAL A 407 -27.52 2.55 -3.45
N PRO A 408 -26.69 1.64 -3.98
CA PRO A 408 -27.14 0.45 -4.70
C PRO A 408 -28.11 -0.39 -3.86
N VAL A 409 -29.24 -0.79 -4.46
CA VAL A 409 -30.23 -1.68 -3.84
C VAL A 409 -30.42 -2.92 -4.70
N LEU A 410 -30.33 -4.10 -4.08
CA LEU A 410 -30.66 -5.37 -4.69
C LEU A 410 -31.96 -5.90 -4.11
N LEU A 411 -32.94 -6.14 -4.98
CA LEU A 411 -34.20 -6.78 -4.65
C LEU A 411 -34.06 -8.31 -4.80
N VAL A 412 -34.44 -9.04 -3.75
CA VAL A 412 -34.47 -10.51 -3.73
C VAL A 412 -35.93 -10.94 -3.84
N CYS A 413 -36.30 -11.60 -4.95
CA CYS A 413 -37.69 -11.91 -5.28
C CYS A 413 -37.86 -13.27 -5.97
N ASP A 414 -39.10 -13.66 -6.27
CA ASP A 414 -39.35 -14.85 -7.08
C ASP A 414 -39.01 -14.62 -8.57
N ALA A 415 -38.96 -15.71 -9.35
CA ALA A 415 -38.52 -15.65 -10.74
C ALA A 415 -39.49 -14.90 -11.68
N GLN A 416 -40.77 -14.76 -11.33
CA GLN A 416 -41.76 -14.02 -12.14
C GLN A 416 -41.67 -12.52 -11.81
N GLU A 417 -41.69 -12.18 -10.52
CA GLU A 417 -41.48 -10.81 -10.02
C GLU A 417 -40.14 -10.24 -10.54
N ALA A 418 -39.09 -11.06 -10.59
CA ALA A 418 -37.79 -10.68 -11.13
C ALA A 418 -37.82 -10.24 -12.60
N VAL A 419 -38.60 -10.92 -13.45
CA VAL A 419 -38.74 -10.55 -14.87
C VAL A 419 -39.46 -9.21 -14.99
N THR A 420 -40.53 -9.02 -14.23
CA THR A 420 -41.32 -7.78 -14.22
C THR A 420 -40.47 -6.58 -13.79
N LEU A 421 -39.80 -6.65 -12.63
CA LEU A 421 -38.97 -5.57 -12.10
C LEU A 421 -37.80 -5.20 -13.05
N THR A 422 -37.18 -6.20 -13.67
CA THR A 422 -36.04 -5.99 -14.60
C THR A 422 -36.44 -5.25 -15.87
N SER A 423 -37.69 -5.40 -16.32
CA SER A 423 -38.12 -4.89 -17.64
C SER A 423 -38.37 -3.38 -17.71
N SER A 424 -38.62 -2.70 -16.58
CA SER A 424 -39.03 -1.28 -16.61
C SER A 424 -38.76 -0.45 -15.36
N GLU A 425 -38.40 -1.02 -14.20
CA GLU A 425 -38.52 -0.29 -12.93
C GLU A 425 -37.20 0.07 -12.24
N LEU A 426 -36.05 -0.44 -12.70
CA LEU A 426 -34.76 -0.33 -12.00
C LEU A 426 -33.80 0.69 -12.63
N ARG A 427 -33.05 1.40 -11.78
CA ARG A 427 -31.90 2.24 -12.15
C ARG A 427 -30.66 1.39 -12.39
N GLU A 428 -29.64 1.93 -13.07
CA GLU A 428 -28.41 1.19 -13.40
C GLU A 428 -27.65 0.61 -12.18
N ILE A 429 -27.70 1.34 -11.04
CA ILE A 429 -27.07 0.96 -9.77
C ILE A 429 -27.94 0.00 -8.92
N GLU A 430 -29.17 -0.27 -9.33
CA GLU A 430 -30.07 -1.20 -8.66
C GLU A 430 -30.08 -2.54 -9.41
N GLY A 431 -30.53 -3.60 -8.75
CA GLY A 431 -30.55 -4.93 -9.36
C GLY A 431 -31.56 -5.86 -8.71
N VAL A 432 -31.70 -7.04 -9.31
CA VAL A 432 -32.58 -8.11 -8.87
C VAL A 432 -31.77 -9.40 -8.79
N VAL A 433 -32.06 -10.22 -7.77
CA VAL A 433 -31.55 -11.58 -7.60
C VAL A 433 -32.73 -12.50 -7.33
N LYS A 434 -32.77 -13.66 -8.01
CA LYS A 434 -33.88 -14.60 -7.89
C LYS A 434 -33.76 -15.45 -6.63
N THR A 435 -34.90 -15.93 -6.15
CA THR A 435 -35.00 -16.96 -5.12
C THR A 435 -35.19 -18.35 -5.77
N PRO A 436 -34.57 -19.42 -5.24
CA PRO A 436 -33.61 -19.44 -4.14
C PRO A 436 -32.29 -18.73 -4.50
N VAL A 437 -31.71 -18.03 -3.53
CA VAL A 437 -30.54 -17.18 -3.76
C VAL A 437 -29.28 -18.02 -4.00
N ASP A 438 -28.74 -17.95 -5.21
CA ASP A 438 -27.36 -18.36 -5.49
C ASP A 438 -26.41 -17.29 -4.93
N PHE A 439 -25.44 -17.71 -4.12
CA PHE A 439 -24.48 -16.81 -3.49
C PHE A 439 -23.38 -16.33 -4.41
N ASP A 440 -23.04 -17.08 -5.45
CA ASP A 440 -22.05 -16.66 -6.43
C ASP A 440 -22.68 -15.66 -7.41
N GLU A 441 -23.94 -15.87 -7.82
CA GLU A 441 -24.75 -14.88 -8.55
C GLU A 441 -24.92 -13.59 -7.73
N LEU A 442 -25.38 -13.69 -6.47
CA LEU A 442 -25.53 -12.55 -5.57
C LEU A 442 -24.22 -11.75 -5.42
N ASN A 443 -23.09 -12.43 -5.20
CA ASN A 443 -21.80 -11.75 -5.09
C ASN A 443 -21.35 -11.11 -6.41
N ALA A 444 -21.65 -11.71 -7.57
CA ALA A 444 -21.36 -11.14 -8.88
C ALA A 444 -22.17 -9.84 -9.11
N VAL A 445 -23.47 -9.85 -8.85
CA VAL A 445 -24.35 -8.68 -8.97
C VAL A 445 -23.93 -7.57 -7.98
N ILE A 446 -23.65 -7.91 -6.72
CA ILE A 446 -23.10 -6.96 -5.73
C ILE A 446 -21.80 -6.32 -6.24
N ASN A 447 -20.87 -7.10 -6.81
CA ASN A 447 -19.63 -6.57 -7.40
C ASN A 447 -19.91 -5.60 -8.56
N GLU A 448 -20.77 -5.99 -9.51
CA GLU A 448 -21.14 -5.16 -10.66
C GLU A 448 -21.67 -3.78 -10.22
N LYS A 449 -22.62 -3.76 -9.27
CA LYS A 449 -23.26 -2.51 -8.83
C LYS A 449 -22.33 -1.62 -8.01
N LEU A 450 -21.47 -2.19 -7.16
CA LEU A 450 -20.45 -1.42 -6.45
C LEU A 450 -19.38 -0.83 -7.39
N SER A 451 -19.01 -1.55 -8.45
CA SER A 451 -18.12 -1.03 -9.50
C SER A 451 -18.77 0.09 -10.31
N LYS A 452 -20.06 -0.06 -10.69
CA LYS A 452 -20.83 1.01 -11.37
C LYS A 452 -20.93 2.27 -10.51
N LEU A 453 -21.23 2.13 -9.21
CA LEU A 453 -21.26 3.25 -8.27
C LEU A 453 -19.90 3.97 -8.20
N ARG A 454 -18.79 3.21 -8.11
CA ARG A 454 -17.44 3.79 -8.06
C ARG A 454 -17.12 4.59 -9.32
N ASN A 455 -17.49 4.08 -10.49
CA ASN A 455 -17.30 4.77 -11.76
C ASN A 455 -18.19 6.03 -11.86
N TYR A 456 -19.44 5.96 -11.39
CA TYR A 456 -20.35 7.11 -11.36
C TYR A 456 -19.80 8.25 -10.49
N ILE A 457 -19.30 7.93 -9.29
CA ILE A 457 -18.68 8.91 -8.37
C ILE A 457 -17.35 9.45 -8.95
N SER A 458 -16.59 8.65 -9.70
CA SER A 458 -15.31 9.07 -10.29
C SER A 458 -15.46 9.95 -11.54
N ASN A 459 -16.66 10.02 -12.12
CA ASN A 459 -17.00 10.82 -13.30
C ASN A 459 -17.82 12.08 -12.95
N MET A 460 -18.03 12.36 -11.66
CA MET A 460 -18.58 13.63 -11.13
C MET A 460 -17.46 14.55 -10.67
#